data_AF-E7NE42-F1
#
_entry.id   AF-E7NE42-F1
#
_cell.length_a   1.000
_cell.length_b   1.000
_cell.length_c   1.000
_cell.angle_alpha   90.00
_cell.angle_beta   90.00
_cell.angle_gamma   90.00
#
_symmetry.space_group_name_H-M   'P 1'
#
loop_
_entity.id
_entity.type
_entity.pdbx_description
1 polymer ?
#
loop_
_entity_poly.entity_id
_entity_poly.type
_entity_poly.pdbx_seq_one_letter_code
_entity_poly.pdbx_strand_id
1 'polypeptide(L)' 'AALREAVRARLDGAHAPKRVVVLEALPLRPSGKVDRRRVARLLAAAATDVTSEPPTPGP' A
#
# COMPACT_ATOMS: atom_id res chain seq x y z
N ALA A 1 2.55 -5.09 -11.89
CA ALA A 1 1.14 -4.98 -12.37
C ALA A 1 0.22 -6.06 -11.79
N ALA A 2 0.67 -7.30 -11.62
CA ALA A 2 -0.15 -8.46 -11.24
C ALA A 2 -1.10 -8.26 -10.04
N LEU A 3 -0.66 -7.60 -8.95
CA LEU A 3 -1.52 -7.35 -7.78
C LEU A 3 -2.75 -6.48 -8.14
N ARG A 4 -2.57 -5.44 -8.95
CA ARG A 4 -3.67 -4.54 -9.33
C ARG A 4 -4.67 -5.26 -10.24
N GLU A 5 -4.18 -6.07 -11.17
CA GLU A 5 -5.03 -6.90 -12.04
C GLU A 5 -5.82 -7.94 -11.23
N ALA A 6 -5.16 -8.64 -10.32
CA ALA A 6 -5.80 -9.62 -9.44
C ALA A 6 -6.89 -8.99 -8.57
N VAL A 7 -6.67 -7.77 -8.08
CA VAL A 7 -7.66 -7.03 -7.30
C VAL A 7 -8.84 -6.57 -8.16
N ARG A 8 -8.58 -6.03 -9.37
CA ARG A 8 -9.65 -5.65 -10.31
C ARG A 8 -10.52 -6.84 -10.71
N ALA A 9 -9.92 -8.01 -10.89
CA ALA A 9 -10.64 -9.24 -11.21
C ALA A 9 -11.52 -9.74 -10.04
N ARG A 10 -11.14 -9.45 -8.79
CA ARG A 10 -11.85 -9.94 -7.58
C ARG A 10 -12.84 -8.96 -6.97
N LEU A 11 -12.55 -7.66 -7.03
CA LEU A 11 -13.32 -6.60 -6.36
C LEU A 11 -14.03 -5.68 -7.36
N ASP A 12 -13.96 -5.99 -8.65
CA ASP A 12 -14.48 -5.16 -9.73
C ASP A 12 -13.69 -3.83 -9.84
N GLY A 13 -13.72 -3.21 -11.02
CA GLY A 13 -12.93 -2.00 -11.28
C GLY A 13 -13.25 -0.82 -10.34
N ALA A 14 -14.49 -0.73 -9.86
CA ALA A 14 -14.95 0.36 -9.02
C ALA A 14 -14.47 0.26 -7.56
N HIS A 15 -14.29 -0.96 -7.03
CA HIS A 15 -13.81 -1.17 -5.65
C HIS A 15 -12.31 -1.46 -5.58
N ALA A 16 -11.62 -1.48 -6.72
CA ALA A 16 -10.17 -1.57 -6.75
C ALA A 16 -9.53 -0.36 -6.04
N PRO A 17 -8.59 -0.59 -5.10
CA PRO A 17 -7.98 0.46 -4.32
C PRO A 17 -7.09 1.34 -5.20
N LYS A 18 -7.24 2.66 -5.07
CA LYS A 18 -6.46 3.66 -5.82
C LYS A 18 -4.99 3.70 -5.41
N ARG A 19 -4.67 3.28 -4.19
CA ARG A 19 -3.30 3.25 -3.63
C ARG A 19 -3.07 1.93 -2.90
N VAL A 20 -1.86 1.41 -3.04
CA VAL A 20 -1.37 0.23 -2.32
C VAL A 20 -0.02 0.59 -1.74
N VAL A 21 0.14 0.38 -0.44
CA VAL A 21 1.40 0.61 0.28
C VAL A 21 1.84 -0.74 0.86
N VAL A 22 3.10 -1.10 0.62
CA VAL A 22 3.70 -2.33 1.15
C VAL A 22 4.38 -1.97 2.46
N LEU A 23 4.16 -2.81 3.47
CA LEU A 23 4.76 -2.68 4.79
C LEU A 23 5.39 -4.03 5.16
N GLU A 24 6.53 -4.00 5.85
CA GLU A 24 7.18 -5.20 6.38
C GLU A 24 6.29 -5.96 7.38
N ALA A 25 5.49 -5.22 8.15
CA ALA A 25 4.56 -5.79 9.12
C ALA A 25 3.28 -4.95 9.24
N LEU A 26 2.17 -5.63 9.50
CA LEU A 26 0.92 -4.93 9.82
C LEU A 26 1.03 -4.27 11.20
N PRO A 27 0.62 -2.99 11.33
CA PRO A 27 0.57 -2.34 12.63
C PRO A 27 -0.59 -2.92 13.45
N LEU A 28 -0.26 -3.79 14.40
CA LEU A 28 -1.21 -4.41 15.30
C LEU A 28 -1.15 -3.78 16.69
N ARG A 29 -2.27 -3.84 17.40
CA ARG A 29 -2.39 -3.54 18.83
C ARG A 29 -1.92 -4.77 19.64
N PRO A 30 -1.66 -4.64 20.96
CA PRO A 30 -1.35 -5.79 21.81
C PRO A 30 -2.38 -6.93 21.75
N SER A 31 -3.64 -6.60 21.43
CA SER A 31 -4.71 -7.58 21.21
C SER A 31 -4.66 -8.30 19.86
N GLY A 32 -3.67 -8.03 19.01
CA GLY A 32 -3.56 -8.56 17.65
C GLY A 32 -4.45 -7.85 16.60
N LYS A 33 -5.32 -6.91 17.02
CA LYS A 33 -6.17 -6.17 16.09
C LYS A 33 -5.38 -5.09 15.35
N VAL A 34 -5.70 -4.87 14.08
CA VAL A 34 -5.12 -3.78 13.29
C VAL A 34 -5.34 -2.44 13.96
N ASP A 35 -4.27 -1.69 14.17
CA ASP A 35 -4.31 -0.31 14.63
C ASP A 35 -4.58 0.62 13.46
N ARG A 36 -5.87 0.89 13.21
CA ARG A 36 -6.31 1.79 12.12
C ARG A 36 -5.73 3.21 12.23
N ARG A 37 -5.45 3.70 13.44
CA ARG A 37 -4.84 5.04 13.62
C ARG A 37 -3.41 5.04 13.14
N ARG A 38 -2.65 3.99 13.48
CA ARG A 38 -1.27 3.82 13.01
C ARG A 38 -1.23 3.61 11.49
N VAL A 39 -2.14 2.82 10.93
CA VAL A 39 -2.30 2.67 9.47
C VAL A 39 -2.53 4.03 8.80
N ALA A 40 -3.47 4.84 9.30
CA ALA A 40 -3.78 6.14 8.70
C ALA A 40 -2.56 7.08 8.67
N ARG A 41 -1.74 7.09 9.73
CA ARG A 41 -0.50 7.87 9.78
C ARG A 41 0.55 7.38 8.76
N LEU A 42 0.72 6.06 8.63
CA LEU A 42 1.63 5.49 7.64
C LEU A 42 1.20 5.84 6.21
N LEU A 43 -0.10 5.77 5.92
CA LEU A 43 -0.63 6.15 4.61
C LEU A 43 -0.46 7.64 4.32
N ALA A 44 -0.57 8.51 5.33
CA ALA A 44 -0.30 9.94 5.18
C ALA A 44 1.17 10.20 4.89
N ALA A 45 2.09 9.53 5.60
CA ALA A 45 3.54 9.67 5.38
C ALA A 45 3.98 9.18 4.00
N ALA A 46 3.47 8.02 3.55
CA ALA A 46 3.78 7.45 2.25
C ALA A 46 3.24 8.29 1.07
N ALA A 47 2.24 9.15 1.30
CA ALA A 47 1.74 10.07 0.27
C ALA A 47 2.72 11.21 -0.05
N THR A 48 3.64 11.50 0.88
CA THR A 48 4.68 12.53 0.73
C THR A 48 5.93 11.97 0.07
N ASP A 49 6.17 10.66 0.19
CA ASP A 49 7.40 9.97 -0.23
C ASP A 49 7.37 9.50 -1.70
N VAL A 50 6.53 10.15 -2.53
CA VAL A 50 6.40 9.83 -3.96
C VAL A 50 7.60 10.41 -4.73
N THR A 51 8.81 9.98 -4.39
CA THR A 51 9.99 10.05 -5.26
C THR A 51 10.85 8.83 -4.95
N SER A 52 10.54 7.72 -5.60
CA SER A 52 11.51 6.67 -5.86
C SER A 52 11.20 6.08 -7.23
N GLU A 53 11.63 6.79 -8.27
CA GLU A 53 12.03 6.09 -9.49
C GLU A 53 13.15 5.12 -9.10
N PRO A 54 13.07 3.83 -9.46
CA PRO A 54 14.24 2.96 -9.36
C PRO A 54 15.32 3.53 -10.30
N PRO A 55 16.60 3.59 -9.89
CA PRO A 55 17.65 3.98 -10.83
C PRO A 55 17.64 2.94 -11.95
N THR A 56 17.26 3.37 -13.15
CA THR A 56 17.46 2.57 -14.35
C THR A 56 18.98 2.39 -14.45
N PRO A 57 19.51 1.15 -14.41
CA PRO A 57 20.91 0.96 -14.72
C PRO A 57 21.05 1.28 -16.22
N GLY A 58 21.70 2.40 -16.51
CA GLY A 58 22.12 2.74 -17.87
C GLY A 58 23.16 1.73 -18.39
N PRO A 59 23.29 1.60 -19.71
CA PRO A 59 24.19 0.62 -20.34
C PRO A 59 25.67 0.85 -20.00
#